data_AF-A0AA95NDK7-F1
#
_entry.id   AF-A0AA95NDK7-F1
#
_cell.length_a   1.000
_cell.length_b   1.000
_cell.length_c   1.000
_cell.angle_alpha   90.00
_cell.angle_beta   90.00
_cell.angle_gamma   90.00
#
_symmetry.space_group_name_H-M   'P 1'
#
loop_
_entity.id
_entity.type
_entity.pdbx_description
1 polymer ?
#
loop_
_entity_poly.entity_id
_entity_poly.type
_entity_poly.pdbx_seq_one_letter_code
_entity_poly.pdbx_strand_id
1 'polypeptide(L)'
;MSKKSFFRKRTLVFILGIAALAVILSMKKPDADISSSNINTSNISVGPNVQVSAALPNIAHAEVIMCAHPTNPNHLLGVSMMESRKGDVTEPFQLVAYASHDGGKSWEFSIDSRANDVKAADPSCAYGRDGSIYISGMVFTAESRSDGDDEGASELHIYHSKDFGRTWLPPVIAPGSYGIDRMYTAVDNTKGEYDGRVYINGHLTKEVDEQGNHGDMLPILFHSEDHGKSFQSVRKSVGSALSGTLTEMVVMSDGTVGWLYNLTNKDRKSVTKFMSSDDGGESINHVVKLDTSGEVKLALDPGSNYFKDRLYLVWSRPVISLEGVPSTSHLVISHSDDKGKTWSVPRIVPGGDRAYMPNVVVNPQGVVGIMWYEGGEGDQQLTARVRFTASLDGGDTFQPAVWVDHVPGGRKIQSLSGSPVGYGAGKSHNINPADSQLNLSVVSSWLGHTSGLAADADGNFHPLWIDTRTGIPQVWTARVTVPIEAAPYGSPSLANFKDVTPLVEVQMEDVVFDFGSKRITANATLNNISDTTINGSIVVRALSWNSAIGEMEVIDADNKVKGHDAYWDFTKLIPEGGLIAGASTKNKTITLQFSELQINRYMPFLTFFSFQVIGDSVFSASKP
;
A
#
# COMPACT_ATOMS: atom_id res chain seq x y z
N MET A 1 2.51 -37.04 24.00
CA MET A 1 1.63 -35.87 23.88
C MET A 1 2.33 -34.78 23.09
N SER A 2 1.83 -34.54 21.86
CA SER A 2 1.95 -33.36 20.99
C SER A 2 3.27 -32.56 20.96
N LYS A 3 4.17 -32.90 20.01
CA LYS A 3 5.07 -31.92 19.39
C LYS A 3 4.30 -31.16 18.31
N LYS A 4 4.06 -29.86 18.52
CA LYS A 4 3.53 -28.96 17.49
C LYS A 4 4.61 -28.76 16.41
N SER A 5 4.38 -29.23 15.18
CA SER A 5 5.23 -28.89 14.04
C SER A 5 4.80 -27.53 13.50
N PHE A 6 5.66 -26.52 13.64
CA PHE A 6 5.54 -25.26 12.93
C PHE A 6 6.16 -25.43 11.54
N PHE A 7 5.34 -25.63 10.51
CA PHE A 7 5.79 -25.46 9.12
C PHE A 7 5.94 -23.96 8.87
N ARG A 8 7.16 -23.41 8.99
CA ARG A 8 7.50 -22.11 8.42
C ARG A 8 7.63 -22.30 6.90
N LYS A 9 6.87 -21.55 6.10
CA LYS A 9 7.13 -21.39 4.65
C LYS A 9 8.60 -20.95 4.49
N ARG A 10 9.46 -21.82 3.94
CA ARG A 10 10.86 -21.48 3.62
C ARG A 10 10.88 -20.94 2.20
N THR A 11 11.15 -19.65 2.05
CA THR A 11 11.58 -19.09 0.76
C THR A 11 13.07 -19.39 0.61
N LEU A 12 13.49 -20.07 -0.46
CA LEU A 12 14.90 -20.22 -0.77
C LEU A 12 15.43 -18.88 -1.31
N VAL A 13 16.51 -18.40 -0.68
CA VAL A 13 17.26 -17.22 -1.14
C VAL A 13 18.67 -17.70 -1.48
N PHE A 14 19.04 -17.58 -2.75
CA PHE A 14 20.40 -17.85 -3.20
C PHE A 14 21.20 -16.55 -3.27
N ILE A 15 22.42 -16.60 -2.75
CA ILE A 15 23.41 -15.53 -2.88
C ILE A 15 24.43 -15.98 -3.92
N LEU A 16 24.42 -15.36 -5.10
CA LEU A 16 25.48 -15.56 -6.09
C LEU A 16 26.58 -14.52 -5.84
N GLY A 17 27.72 -14.99 -5.34
CA GLY A 17 28.94 -14.19 -5.25
C GLY A 17 29.79 -14.39 -6.50
N ILE A 18 29.78 -13.42 -7.42
CA ILE A 18 30.67 -13.46 -8.60
C ILE A 18 31.94 -12.68 -8.25
N ALA A 19 33.06 -13.38 -8.09
CA ALA A 19 34.37 -12.75 -7.98
C ALA A 19 34.93 -12.49 -9.38
N ALA A 20 34.76 -11.28 -9.91
CA ALA A 20 35.44 -10.87 -11.14
C ALA A 20 36.75 -10.15 -10.83
N LEU A 21 37.87 -10.68 -11.32
CA LEU A 21 39.14 -9.97 -11.38
C LEU A 21 39.02 -8.86 -12.43
N ALA A 22 39.08 -7.60 -12.02
CA ALA A 22 38.94 -6.46 -12.92
C ALA A 22 40.10 -6.42 -13.94
N VAL A 23 39.81 -6.73 -15.21
CA VAL A 23 40.71 -6.44 -16.34
C VAL A 23 40.31 -5.08 -16.91
N ILE A 24 41.25 -4.13 -16.89
CA ILE A 24 41.09 -2.79 -17.44
C ILE A 24 41.09 -2.88 -18.97
N LEU A 25 39.97 -2.56 -19.62
CA LEU A 25 39.96 -2.20 -21.03
C LEU A 25 39.23 -0.86 -21.21
N SER A 26 40.00 0.14 -21.67
CA SER A 26 39.47 1.43 -22.13
C SER A 26 38.64 1.21 -23.38
N MET A 27 37.31 1.31 -23.28
CA MET A 27 36.44 1.42 -24.45
C MET A 27 35.91 2.85 -24.54
N LYS A 28 36.25 3.51 -25.65
CA LYS A 28 35.77 4.83 -26.07
C LYS A 28 34.24 4.82 -26.13
N LYS A 29 33.62 5.93 -25.69
CA LYS A 29 32.21 6.28 -25.92
C LYS A 29 31.86 6.12 -27.41
N PRO A 30 30.85 5.32 -27.78
CA PRO A 30 30.08 5.59 -28.97
C PRO A 30 28.95 6.55 -28.61
N ASP A 31 28.90 7.69 -29.29
CA ASP A 31 27.66 8.44 -29.45
C ASP A 31 26.72 7.58 -30.31
N ALA A 32 25.57 7.19 -29.77
CA ALA A 32 24.49 6.59 -30.56
C ALA A 32 23.14 6.85 -29.88
N ASP A 33 22.25 7.44 -30.68
CA ASP A 33 20.82 7.62 -30.46
C ASP A 33 20.18 6.39 -29.80
N ILE A 34 19.55 6.58 -28.65
CA ILE A 34 18.75 5.54 -27.99
C ILE A 34 17.34 5.62 -28.59
N SER A 35 17.11 4.88 -29.67
CA SER A 35 15.76 4.42 -29.97
C SER A 35 15.37 3.37 -28.92
N SER A 36 14.38 3.71 -28.10
CA SER A 36 13.77 2.85 -27.08
C SER A 36 13.44 1.45 -27.61
N SER A 37 14.24 0.45 -27.25
CA SER A 37 13.93 -0.96 -27.51
C SER A 37 12.89 -1.44 -26.51
N ASN A 38 11.70 -1.75 -27.03
CA ASN A 38 10.52 -2.37 -26.41
C ASN A 38 10.73 -2.97 -25.02
N ILE A 39 10.37 -2.15 -24.03
CA ILE A 39 10.23 -2.47 -22.61
C ILE A 39 9.13 -3.53 -22.46
N ASN A 40 9.38 -4.51 -21.59
CA ASN A 40 8.41 -5.48 -21.07
C ASN A 40 7.06 -4.79 -20.83
N THR A 41 6.07 -5.01 -21.70
CA THR A 41 4.81 -4.27 -21.63
C THR A 41 4.02 -4.79 -20.43
N SER A 42 4.05 -4.03 -19.34
CA SER A 42 3.08 -4.17 -18.26
C SER A 42 1.68 -4.25 -18.86
N ASN A 43 0.86 -5.21 -18.43
CA ASN A 43 -0.54 -5.30 -18.87
C ASN A 43 -1.42 -4.25 -18.17
N ILE A 44 -0.81 -3.36 -17.40
CA ILE A 44 -1.45 -2.24 -16.72
C ILE A 44 -1.65 -1.11 -17.72
N SER A 45 -2.90 -0.72 -17.94
CA SER A 45 -3.27 0.44 -18.75
C SER A 45 -3.76 1.58 -17.85
N VAL A 46 -3.19 2.78 -18.03
CA VAL A 46 -3.59 3.99 -17.33
C VAL A 46 -4.39 4.87 -18.29
N GLY A 47 -5.63 5.20 -17.90
CA GLY A 47 -6.50 6.10 -18.64
C GLY A 47 -6.10 7.57 -18.51
N PRO A 48 -6.85 8.50 -19.13
CA PRO A 48 -6.59 9.93 -18.99
C PRO A 48 -6.70 10.36 -17.52
N ASN A 49 -5.87 11.32 -17.11
CA ASN A 49 -6.01 11.95 -15.79
C ASN A 49 -7.24 12.88 -15.82
N VAL A 50 -8.06 12.81 -14.77
CA VAL A 50 -9.27 13.61 -14.58
C VAL A 50 -9.09 14.47 -13.33
N GLN A 51 -9.32 15.78 -13.44
CA GLN A 51 -9.29 16.68 -12.28
C GLN A 51 -10.61 16.55 -11.52
N VAL A 52 -10.56 15.93 -10.35
CA VAL A 52 -11.74 15.72 -9.49
C VAL A 52 -12.19 17.05 -8.90
N SER A 53 -11.24 17.88 -8.46
CA SER A 53 -11.50 19.16 -7.81
C SER A 53 -11.70 20.33 -8.78
N ALA A 54 -12.01 20.08 -10.06
CA ALA A 54 -12.11 21.13 -11.08
C ALA A 54 -13.12 22.23 -10.76
N ALA A 55 -14.13 21.92 -9.94
CA ALA A 55 -15.13 22.87 -9.47
C ALA A 55 -14.61 23.85 -8.40
N LEU A 56 -13.46 23.56 -7.76
CA LEU A 56 -12.75 24.44 -6.82
C LEU A 56 -11.32 24.75 -7.28
N PRO A 57 -11.14 25.40 -8.46
CA PRO A 57 -9.84 25.53 -9.09
C PRO A 57 -8.86 26.47 -8.36
N ASN A 58 -9.32 27.15 -7.31
CA ASN A 58 -8.58 28.17 -6.57
C ASN A 58 -8.44 27.89 -5.07
N ILE A 59 -8.86 26.69 -4.61
CA ILE A 59 -8.78 26.27 -3.20
C ILE A 59 -7.86 25.06 -3.14
N ALA A 60 -6.84 25.10 -2.29
CA ALA A 60 -5.92 23.98 -2.16
C ALA A 60 -6.57 22.81 -1.42
N HIS A 61 -6.21 21.60 -1.84
CA HIS A 61 -6.61 20.34 -1.22
C HIS A 61 -5.43 19.70 -0.50
N ALA A 62 -5.71 19.03 0.60
CA ALA A 62 -4.81 18.13 1.30
C ALA A 62 -5.58 16.85 1.64
N GLU A 63 -4.87 15.77 1.95
CA GLU A 63 -5.42 14.51 2.47
C GLU A 63 -6.65 13.98 1.73
N VAL A 64 -6.44 13.00 0.86
CA VAL A 64 -7.51 12.40 0.06
C VAL A 64 -7.73 10.94 0.41
N ILE A 65 -9.00 10.56 0.50
CA ILE A 65 -9.47 9.16 0.62
C ILE A 65 -10.52 8.90 -0.45
N MET A 66 -10.60 7.66 -0.93
CA MET A 66 -11.55 7.24 -1.95
C MET A 66 -12.27 5.96 -1.55
N CYS A 67 -13.56 5.88 -1.85
CA CYS A 67 -14.35 4.67 -1.73
C CYS A 67 -15.20 4.44 -2.99
N ALA A 68 -15.51 3.18 -3.28
CA ALA A 68 -16.27 2.75 -4.45
C ALA A 68 -17.48 1.91 -4.04
N HIS A 69 -18.55 1.97 -4.82
CA HIS A 69 -19.72 1.13 -4.57
C HIS A 69 -19.40 -0.35 -4.85
N PRO A 70 -19.72 -1.27 -3.92
CA PRO A 70 -19.23 -2.65 -3.98
C PRO A 70 -19.77 -3.47 -5.17
N THR A 71 -20.88 -3.05 -5.77
CA THR A 71 -21.53 -3.77 -6.88
C THR A 71 -21.93 -2.90 -8.07
N ASN A 72 -21.52 -1.63 -8.11
CA ASN A 72 -21.87 -0.73 -9.22
C ASN A 72 -20.61 0.07 -9.59
N PRO A 73 -20.02 -0.20 -10.76
CA PRO A 73 -18.73 0.39 -11.13
C PRO A 73 -18.82 1.89 -11.42
N ASN A 74 -20.04 2.43 -11.59
CA ASN A 74 -20.23 3.83 -11.93
C ASN A 74 -20.16 4.76 -10.71
N HIS A 75 -20.24 4.24 -9.49
CA HIS A 75 -20.36 5.05 -8.28
C HIS A 75 -19.07 5.06 -7.46
N LEU A 76 -18.45 6.23 -7.43
CA LEU A 76 -17.21 6.50 -6.71
C LEU A 76 -17.38 7.77 -5.88
N LEU A 77 -16.66 7.86 -4.77
CA LEU A 77 -16.62 9.05 -3.93
C LEU A 77 -15.18 9.33 -3.53
N GLY A 78 -14.71 10.56 -3.76
CA GLY A 78 -13.46 11.07 -3.24
C GLY A 78 -13.74 12.12 -2.18
N VAL A 79 -13.08 12.02 -1.03
CA VAL A 79 -13.22 12.97 0.08
C VAL A 79 -11.85 13.57 0.35
N SER A 80 -11.81 14.88 0.61
CA SER A 80 -10.57 15.63 0.80
C SER A 80 -10.71 16.66 1.91
N MET A 81 -9.60 16.95 2.58
CA MET A 81 -9.43 18.22 3.28
C MET A 81 -9.21 19.35 2.27
N MET A 82 -9.71 20.55 2.58
CA MET A 82 -9.47 21.74 1.78
C MET A 82 -9.26 22.98 2.65
N GLU A 83 -8.50 23.95 2.14
CA GLU A 83 -8.35 25.26 2.78
C GLU A 83 -9.72 25.91 3.00
N SER A 84 -9.96 26.44 4.20
CA SER A 84 -11.19 27.15 4.53
C SER A 84 -11.31 28.49 3.78
N ARG A 85 -10.19 29.17 3.51
CA ARG A 85 -10.11 30.38 2.67
C ARG A 85 -8.83 30.37 1.84
N LYS A 86 -8.92 30.88 0.60
CA LYS A 86 -7.80 30.96 -0.34
C LYS A 86 -6.59 31.67 0.28
N GLY A 87 -5.46 30.96 0.33
CA GLY A 87 -4.17 31.53 0.73
C GLY A 87 -4.00 31.70 2.24
N ASP A 88 -4.92 31.15 3.03
CA ASP A 88 -4.82 31.07 4.48
C ASP A 88 -4.50 29.63 4.89
N VAL A 89 -3.22 29.28 4.82
CA VAL A 89 -2.69 27.99 5.32
C VAL A 89 -2.62 27.92 6.85
N THR A 90 -3.06 28.97 7.55
CA THR A 90 -3.02 29.08 9.01
C THR A 90 -4.37 28.80 9.68
N GLU A 91 -5.47 28.77 8.93
CA GLU A 91 -6.78 28.34 9.42
C GLU A 91 -6.99 26.84 9.15
N PRO A 92 -7.65 26.11 10.06
CA PRO A 92 -7.88 24.68 9.91
C PRO A 92 -8.75 24.36 8.70
N PHE A 93 -8.53 23.16 8.18
CA PHE A 93 -9.18 22.63 7.00
C PHE A 93 -10.69 22.42 7.17
N GLN A 94 -11.36 22.18 6.05
CA GLN A 94 -12.75 21.76 5.94
C GLN A 94 -12.82 20.48 5.10
N LEU A 95 -13.95 19.76 5.16
CA LEU A 95 -14.17 18.57 4.36
C LEU A 95 -14.98 18.89 3.10
N VAL A 96 -14.53 18.32 1.98
CA VAL A 96 -15.25 18.33 0.71
C VAL A 96 -15.33 16.92 0.16
N ALA A 97 -16.47 16.57 -0.42
CA ALA A 97 -16.65 15.31 -1.13
C ALA A 97 -17.06 15.55 -2.56
N TYR A 98 -16.50 14.77 -3.47
CA TYR A 98 -16.83 14.72 -4.88
C TYR A 98 -17.37 13.34 -5.22
N ALA A 99 -18.49 13.28 -5.93
CA ALA A 99 -19.09 12.04 -6.39
C ALA A 99 -18.91 11.88 -7.89
N SER A 100 -18.71 10.64 -8.33
CA SER A 100 -18.81 10.25 -9.73
C SER A 100 -19.94 9.24 -9.90
N HIS A 101 -20.70 9.40 -10.98
CA HIS A 101 -21.79 8.51 -11.37
C HIS A 101 -21.59 7.86 -12.74
N ASP A 102 -20.37 7.93 -13.29
CA ASP A 102 -20.01 7.42 -14.62
C ASP A 102 -18.66 6.67 -14.65
N GLY A 103 -18.22 6.20 -13.47
CA GLY A 103 -17.00 5.41 -13.33
C GLY A 103 -15.73 6.27 -13.39
N GLY A 104 -15.78 7.48 -12.83
CA GLY A 104 -14.64 8.37 -12.67
C GLY A 104 -14.35 9.27 -13.87
N LYS A 105 -15.23 9.32 -14.88
CA LYS A 105 -15.04 10.15 -16.07
C LYS A 105 -15.41 11.61 -15.80
N SER A 106 -16.42 11.84 -14.97
CA SER A 106 -16.80 13.16 -14.48
C SER A 106 -17.10 13.12 -12.98
N TRP A 107 -16.98 14.30 -12.36
CA TRP A 107 -17.07 14.49 -10.91
C TRP A 107 -17.86 15.75 -10.60
N GLU A 108 -18.71 15.68 -9.57
CA GLU A 108 -19.52 16.80 -9.07
C GLU A 108 -19.44 16.92 -7.56
N PHE A 109 -19.85 18.07 -7.01
CA PHE A 109 -19.93 18.25 -5.57
C PHE A 109 -20.97 17.32 -4.96
N SER A 110 -20.57 16.62 -3.90
CA SER A 110 -21.45 15.80 -3.09
C SER A 110 -21.68 16.44 -1.72
N ILE A 111 -20.62 16.82 -1.01
CA ILE A 111 -20.67 17.61 0.23
C ILE A 111 -19.73 18.80 0.10
N ASP A 112 -20.18 19.93 0.61
CA ASP A 112 -19.36 21.10 0.86
C ASP A 112 -19.59 21.61 2.29
N SER A 113 -18.66 21.31 3.20
CA SER A 113 -18.79 21.71 4.60
C SER A 113 -18.54 23.21 4.83
N ARG A 114 -18.17 24.00 3.79
CA ARG A 114 -18.04 25.47 3.87
C ARG A 114 -19.32 26.16 4.26
N ALA A 115 -20.47 25.61 3.84
CA ALA A 115 -21.77 26.22 4.08
C ALA A 115 -22.07 26.44 5.57
N ASN A 116 -21.39 25.71 6.46
CA ASN A 116 -21.62 25.75 7.89
C ASN A 116 -20.41 26.29 8.69
N ASP A 117 -19.34 26.77 8.02
CA ASP A 117 -18.07 27.23 8.65
C ASP A 117 -17.50 26.23 9.67
N VAL A 118 -17.72 24.93 9.42
CA VAL A 118 -17.30 23.84 10.31
C VAL A 118 -15.86 23.45 9.95
N LYS A 119 -14.99 23.50 10.95
CA LYS A 119 -13.58 23.10 10.86
C LYS A 119 -13.49 21.60 11.03
N ALA A 120 -12.86 20.91 10.09
CA ALA A 120 -12.86 19.45 10.06
C ALA A 120 -11.63 18.88 9.36
N ALA A 121 -11.22 17.68 9.75
CA ALA A 121 -10.05 16.98 9.24
C ALA A 121 -10.28 15.46 9.18
N ASP A 122 -9.27 14.75 8.71
CA ASP A 122 -9.16 13.28 8.69
C ASP A 122 -10.38 12.58 8.08
N PRO A 123 -10.69 12.85 6.80
CA PRO A 123 -11.84 12.25 6.16
C PRO A 123 -11.67 10.75 5.96
N SER A 124 -12.77 10.01 6.11
CA SER A 124 -12.90 8.64 5.62
C SER A 124 -14.28 8.42 5.00
N CYS A 125 -14.40 7.42 4.13
CA CYS A 125 -15.68 7.09 3.52
C CYS A 125 -15.85 5.60 3.24
N ALA A 126 -17.12 5.16 3.20
CA ALA A 126 -17.49 3.82 2.77
C ALA A 126 -18.87 3.80 2.10
N TYR A 127 -19.06 2.87 1.16
CA TYR A 127 -20.34 2.57 0.52
C TYR A 127 -21.01 1.35 1.16
N GLY A 128 -22.32 1.44 1.34
CA GLY A 128 -23.23 0.30 1.48
C GLY A 128 -23.67 -0.22 0.11
N ARG A 129 -24.01 -1.51 0.03
CA ARG A 129 -24.56 -2.16 -1.19
C ARG A 129 -25.86 -1.56 -1.71
N ASP A 130 -26.61 -0.90 -0.83
CA ASP A 130 -27.90 -0.27 -1.10
C ASP A 130 -27.76 1.13 -1.73
N GLY A 131 -26.54 1.60 -1.96
CA GLY A 131 -26.24 2.96 -2.42
C GLY A 131 -26.09 3.98 -1.31
N SER A 132 -26.15 3.55 -0.05
CA SER A 132 -25.84 4.42 1.09
C SER A 132 -24.35 4.77 1.11
N ILE A 133 -24.03 5.98 1.55
CA ILE A 133 -22.67 6.48 1.72
C ILE A 133 -22.53 7.02 3.13
N TYR A 134 -21.42 6.66 3.77
CA TYR A 134 -21.02 7.22 5.06
C TYR A 134 -19.70 7.96 4.88
N ILE A 135 -19.66 9.22 5.31
CA ILE A 135 -18.42 10.00 5.45
C ILE A 135 -18.23 10.28 6.93
N SER A 136 -17.05 9.95 7.46
CA SER A 136 -16.65 10.33 8.81
C SER A 136 -15.54 11.37 8.75
N GLY A 137 -15.50 12.24 9.74
CA GLY A 137 -14.35 13.10 9.98
C GLY A 137 -14.41 13.71 11.36
N MET A 138 -13.25 14.17 11.85
CA MET A 138 -13.20 14.95 13.09
C MET A 138 -13.71 16.35 12.82
N VAL A 139 -14.48 16.89 13.76
CA VAL A 139 -14.91 18.29 13.77
C VAL A 139 -14.40 18.96 15.04
N PHE A 140 -13.72 20.10 14.88
CA PHE A 140 -13.16 20.85 16.01
C PHE A 140 -14.26 21.64 16.73
N THR A 141 -14.31 21.53 18.06
CA THR A 141 -15.32 22.23 18.89
C THR A 141 -14.87 23.66 19.23
N ALA A 142 -15.81 24.56 19.53
CA ALA A 142 -15.52 25.98 19.77
C ALA A 142 -14.72 26.27 21.07
N GLU A 143 -14.70 25.33 22.02
CA GLU A 143 -13.97 25.42 23.30
C GLU A 143 -12.43 25.38 23.12
N SER A 144 -11.96 25.03 21.92
CA SER A 144 -10.55 24.88 21.53
C SER A 144 -9.73 26.17 21.40
N ARG A 145 -10.32 27.35 21.64
CA ARG A 145 -9.74 28.63 21.18
C ARG A 145 -9.08 29.51 22.25
N SER A 146 -9.02 29.12 23.52
CA SER A 146 -8.61 30.08 24.56
C SER A 146 -7.10 30.24 24.76
N ASP A 147 -6.25 29.21 24.64
CA ASP A 147 -4.87 29.37 25.14
C ASP A 147 -3.82 28.51 24.39
N GLY A 148 -3.45 28.88 23.16
CA GLY A 148 -2.10 28.67 22.57
C GLY A 148 -1.48 27.27 22.51
N ASP A 149 -2.16 26.21 22.97
CA ASP A 149 -1.77 24.81 22.86
C ASP A 149 -2.67 24.16 21.78
N ASP A 150 -2.08 23.90 20.62
CA ASP A 150 -2.73 23.56 19.34
C ASP A 150 -3.35 22.14 19.24
N GLU A 151 -3.92 21.58 20.30
CA GLU A 151 -4.74 20.36 20.21
C GLU A 151 -6.12 20.59 20.85
N GLY A 152 -6.94 21.37 20.15
CA GLY A 152 -8.36 21.53 20.47
C GLY A 152 -9.11 20.21 20.45
N ALA A 153 -10.10 20.05 21.31
CA ALA A 153 -10.93 18.85 21.30
C ALA A 153 -11.79 18.72 20.04
N SER A 154 -11.95 17.48 19.59
CA SER A 154 -12.67 17.09 18.39
C SER A 154 -13.82 16.13 18.68
N GLU A 155 -14.82 16.09 17.81
CA GLU A 155 -15.90 15.11 17.85
C GLU A 155 -16.02 14.36 16.53
N LEU A 156 -16.48 13.10 16.57
CA LEU A 156 -16.70 12.30 15.38
C LEU A 156 -18.04 12.68 14.76
N HIS A 157 -18.01 13.34 13.60
CA HIS A 157 -19.19 13.60 12.80
C HIS A 157 -19.32 12.57 11.68
N ILE A 158 -20.51 12.00 11.53
CA ILE A 158 -20.86 11.06 10.48
C ILE A 158 -21.93 11.68 9.59
N TYR A 159 -21.59 11.89 8.32
CA TYR A 159 -22.52 12.32 7.28
C TYR A 159 -23.01 11.08 6.53
N HIS A 160 -24.32 11.02 6.26
CA HIS A 160 -24.95 9.88 5.64
C HIS A 160 -25.82 10.30 4.45
N SER A 161 -25.60 9.66 3.30
CA SER A 161 -26.45 9.75 2.10
C SER A 161 -27.07 8.40 1.79
N LYS A 162 -28.29 8.40 1.22
CA LYS A 162 -29.04 7.20 0.83
C LYS A 162 -29.22 7.07 -0.69
N ASP A 163 -28.65 7.99 -1.45
CA ASP A 163 -28.95 8.15 -2.88
C ASP A 163 -27.68 8.39 -3.70
N PHE A 164 -26.61 7.69 -3.32
CA PHE A 164 -25.28 7.76 -3.94
C PHE A 164 -24.60 9.13 -3.80
N GLY A 165 -24.88 9.87 -2.72
CA GLY A 165 -24.23 11.15 -2.43
C GLY A 165 -24.90 12.35 -3.10
N ARG A 166 -26.15 12.22 -3.54
CA ARG A 166 -26.91 13.35 -4.12
C ARG A 166 -27.56 14.21 -3.05
N THR A 167 -28.03 13.59 -1.98
CA THR A 167 -28.58 14.26 -0.80
C THR A 167 -28.00 13.70 0.48
N TRP A 168 -27.94 14.54 1.50
CA TRP A 168 -27.29 14.23 2.77
C TRP A 168 -28.23 14.53 3.94
N LEU A 169 -28.25 13.61 4.90
CA LEU A 169 -28.92 13.82 6.17
C LEU A 169 -28.07 14.71 7.08
N PRO A 170 -28.67 15.34 8.12
CA PRO A 170 -27.90 16.00 9.17
C PRO A 170 -26.86 15.05 9.77
N PRO A 171 -25.66 15.54 10.13
CA PRO A 171 -24.62 14.69 10.67
C PRO A 171 -25.01 14.11 12.02
N VAL A 172 -24.63 12.85 12.26
CA VAL A 172 -24.72 12.19 13.56
C VAL A 172 -23.39 12.39 14.28
N ILE A 173 -23.43 12.78 15.55
CA ILE A 173 -22.25 12.89 16.41
C ILE A 173 -22.16 11.58 17.22
N ALA A 174 -21.08 10.83 17.09
CA ALA A 174 -20.94 9.57 17.82
C ALA A 174 -20.75 9.83 19.33
N PRO A 175 -21.55 9.22 20.21
CA PRO A 175 -21.39 9.40 21.67
C PRO A 175 -20.02 8.93 22.14
N GLY A 176 -19.37 9.71 23.01
CA GLY A 176 -18.07 9.34 23.58
C GLY A 176 -16.88 9.44 22.61
N SER A 177 -17.02 10.24 21.55
CA SER A 177 -16.00 10.53 20.53
C SER A 177 -15.19 11.80 20.78
N TYR A 178 -15.32 12.42 21.96
CA TYR A 178 -14.53 13.60 22.31
C TYR A 178 -13.03 13.29 22.30
N GLY A 179 -12.25 14.08 21.57
CA GLY A 179 -10.81 13.88 21.33
C GLY A 179 -10.50 12.82 20.26
N ILE A 180 -11.45 12.47 19.39
CA ILE A 180 -11.19 11.50 18.33
C ILE A 180 -10.22 12.05 17.26
N ASP A 181 -9.35 11.18 16.79
CA ASP A 181 -8.44 11.45 15.68
C ASP A 181 -8.18 10.16 14.88
N ARG A 182 -7.72 10.30 13.62
CA ARG A 182 -7.35 9.21 12.71
C ARG A 182 -8.43 8.13 12.49
N MET A 183 -9.65 8.52 12.12
CA MET A 183 -10.75 7.57 11.91
C MET A 183 -10.82 6.98 10.50
N TYR A 184 -11.25 5.71 10.42
CA TYR A 184 -11.59 5.05 9.18
C TYR A 184 -12.96 4.37 9.27
N THR A 185 -13.76 4.48 8.20
CA THR A 185 -15.11 3.92 8.11
C THR A 185 -15.12 2.67 7.22
N ALA A 186 -15.88 1.65 7.63
CA ALA A 186 -16.25 0.51 6.78
C ALA A 186 -17.72 0.16 6.94
N VAL A 187 -18.28 -0.53 5.94
CA VAL A 187 -19.63 -1.09 5.97
C VAL A 187 -19.51 -2.59 5.71
N ASP A 188 -20.21 -3.38 6.51
CA ASP A 188 -20.38 -4.80 6.21
C ASP A 188 -21.24 -4.96 4.95
N ASN A 189 -20.64 -5.49 3.90
CA ASN A 189 -21.29 -5.73 2.61
C ASN A 189 -21.32 -7.23 2.26
N THR A 190 -21.18 -8.10 3.26
CA THR A 190 -20.96 -9.55 3.11
C THR A 190 -22.24 -10.32 2.81
N LYS A 191 -23.43 -9.73 3.01
CA LYS A 191 -24.74 -10.42 3.09
C LYS A 191 -24.82 -11.46 4.23
N GLY A 192 -23.92 -11.37 5.20
CA GLY A 192 -23.89 -12.20 6.38
C GLY A 192 -24.81 -11.69 7.49
N GLU A 193 -24.56 -12.16 8.72
CA GLU A 193 -25.32 -11.79 9.92
C GLU A 193 -25.31 -10.28 10.19
N TYR A 194 -24.20 -9.60 9.88
CA TYR A 194 -24.01 -8.17 10.15
C TYR A 194 -24.15 -7.29 8.91
N ASP A 195 -24.74 -7.78 7.81
CA ASP A 195 -24.87 -7.00 6.55
C ASP A 195 -25.51 -5.62 6.79
N GLY A 196 -24.88 -4.57 6.25
CA GLY A 196 -25.27 -3.18 6.42
C GLY A 196 -24.82 -2.52 7.72
N ARG A 197 -24.14 -3.24 8.63
CA ARG A 197 -23.53 -2.68 9.84
C ARG A 197 -22.41 -1.72 9.46
N VAL A 198 -22.39 -0.55 10.10
CA VAL A 198 -21.36 0.48 9.89
C VAL A 198 -20.35 0.41 11.02
N TYR A 199 -19.07 0.42 10.70
CA TYR A 199 -17.97 0.44 11.65
C TYR A 199 -17.10 1.66 11.45
N ILE A 200 -16.66 2.29 12.53
CA ILE A 200 -15.71 3.40 12.48
C ILE A 200 -14.65 3.18 13.56
N ASN A 201 -13.37 3.12 13.19
CA ASN A 201 -12.28 3.08 14.16
C ASN A 201 -11.76 4.49 14.44
N GLY A 202 -10.91 4.63 15.45
CA GLY A 202 -10.09 5.81 15.68
C GLY A 202 -9.29 5.67 16.97
N HIS A 203 -8.61 6.74 17.38
CA HIS A 203 -8.06 6.83 18.73
C HIS A 203 -8.54 8.10 19.42
N LEU A 204 -8.64 8.03 20.75
CA LEU A 204 -8.93 9.20 21.57
C LEU A 204 -7.60 9.80 22.06
N THR A 205 -7.38 11.08 21.78
CA THR A 205 -6.39 11.93 22.46
C THR A 205 -6.89 12.24 23.87
N LYS A 206 -5.99 12.28 24.86
CA LYS A 206 -6.38 12.22 26.28
C LYS A 206 -6.86 13.56 26.87
N GLU A 207 -7.79 13.44 27.83
CA GLU A 207 -7.94 14.37 28.96
C GLU A 207 -6.63 14.43 29.77
N VAL A 208 -6.16 15.65 30.01
CA VAL A 208 -4.98 15.97 30.79
C VAL A 208 -5.26 15.68 32.27
N ASP A 209 -4.40 14.93 32.96
CA ASP A 209 -4.56 14.74 34.42
C ASP A 209 -4.31 16.03 35.20
N GLU A 210 -4.69 16.08 36.49
CA GLU A 210 -4.50 17.26 37.35
C GLU A 210 -3.02 17.70 37.49
N GLN A 211 -2.06 16.87 37.05
CA GLN A 211 -0.63 17.13 37.08
C GLN A 211 -0.05 17.48 35.70
N GLY A 212 -0.88 17.62 34.66
CA GLY A 212 -0.45 18.00 33.33
C GLY A 212 0.13 16.86 32.48
N ASN A 213 0.01 15.60 32.90
CA ASN A 213 0.55 14.49 32.11
C ASN A 213 -0.46 14.00 31.07
N HIS A 214 0.00 13.93 29.82
CA HIS A 214 -0.69 13.17 28.77
C HIS A 214 -0.61 11.70 29.11
N GLY A 215 -1.73 11.01 29.08
CA GLY A 215 -1.73 9.56 29.18
C GLY A 215 -1.94 8.87 27.83
N ASP A 216 -1.97 7.54 27.86
CA ASP A 216 -1.96 6.67 26.68
C ASP A 216 -3.11 6.94 25.67
N MET A 217 -2.78 7.00 24.37
CA MET A 217 -3.78 7.02 23.28
C MET A 217 -4.52 5.67 23.20
N LEU A 218 -5.85 5.74 23.21
CA LEU A 218 -6.73 4.56 23.31
C LEU A 218 -7.45 4.29 21.99
N PRO A 219 -7.27 3.10 21.38
CA PRO A 219 -8.05 2.74 20.21
C PRO A 219 -9.51 2.46 20.61
N ILE A 220 -10.41 2.94 19.77
CA ILE A 220 -11.86 2.81 19.91
C ILE A 220 -12.44 2.27 18.61
N LEU A 221 -13.45 1.40 18.74
CA LEU A 221 -14.30 0.94 17.64
C LEU A 221 -15.72 1.42 17.92
N PHE A 222 -16.30 2.15 16.98
CA PHE A 222 -17.71 2.46 16.92
C PHE A 222 -18.41 1.49 15.98
N HIS A 223 -19.64 1.12 16.30
CA HIS A 223 -20.50 0.36 15.39
C HIS A 223 -21.95 0.84 15.44
N SER A 224 -22.64 0.68 14.31
CA SER A 224 -24.06 1.03 14.16
C SER A 224 -24.85 -0.13 13.58
N GLU A 225 -25.89 -0.54 14.30
CA GLU A 225 -26.82 -1.62 13.90
C GLU A 225 -28.03 -1.10 13.11
N ASP A 226 -28.19 0.22 12.99
CA ASP A 226 -29.38 0.88 12.45
C ASP A 226 -29.08 1.75 11.20
N HIS A 227 -28.05 1.36 10.45
CA HIS A 227 -27.56 2.02 9.24
C HIS A 227 -27.14 3.48 9.50
N GLY A 228 -26.29 3.66 10.52
CA GLY A 228 -25.62 4.91 10.87
C GLY A 228 -26.51 5.97 11.54
N LYS A 229 -27.66 5.59 12.12
CA LYS A 229 -28.52 6.55 12.84
C LYS A 229 -28.07 6.72 14.29
N SER A 230 -27.56 5.66 14.90
CA SER A 230 -26.97 5.67 16.23
C SER A 230 -25.71 4.79 16.29
N PHE A 231 -24.81 5.12 17.20
CA PHE A 231 -23.54 4.44 17.35
C PHE A 231 -23.31 4.03 18.81
N GLN A 232 -22.78 2.82 18.97
CA GLN A 232 -22.20 2.32 20.21
C GLN A 232 -20.68 2.27 20.06
N SER A 233 -19.94 2.08 21.15
CA SER A 233 -18.48 2.00 21.07
C SER A 233 -17.88 1.05 22.10
N VAL A 234 -16.79 0.40 21.70
CA VAL A 234 -15.95 -0.40 22.56
C VAL A 234 -14.50 0.08 22.51
N ARG A 235 -13.83 0.03 23.66
CA ARG A 235 -12.44 0.48 23.82
C ARG A 235 -11.60 -0.69 24.31
N LYS A 236 -10.37 -0.81 23.82
CA LYS A 236 -9.42 -1.81 24.33
C LYS A 236 -8.04 -1.20 24.51
N SER A 237 -7.58 -1.14 25.75
CA SER A 237 -6.17 -0.81 25.99
C SER A 237 -5.28 -1.91 25.43
N VAL A 238 -4.31 -1.52 24.63
CA VAL A 238 -3.30 -2.41 24.04
C VAL A 238 -1.90 -2.02 24.49
N GLY A 239 -1.78 -1.48 25.70
CA GLY A 239 -0.53 -0.99 26.30
C GLY A 239 -0.33 0.52 26.10
N SER A 240 0.72 1.05 26.71
CA SER A 240 0.98 2.50 26.69
C SER A 240 1.48 3.00 25.33
N ALA A 241 0.77 3.98 24.78
CA ALA A 241 1.06 4.63 23.51
C ALA A 241 1.23 6.15 23.72
N LEU A 242 2.41 6.68 23.38
CA LEU A 242 2.67 8.12 23.31
C LEU A 242 2.00 8.75 22.09
N SER A 243 1.96 8.00 20.99
CA SER A 243 1.20 8.35 19.79
C SER A 243 0.62 7.09 19.17
N GLY A 244 -0.46 7.25 18.41
CA GLY A 244 -1.18 6.21 17.72
C GLY A 244 -1.68 6.71 16.37
N THR A 245 -1.79 5.82 15.39
CA THR A 245 -2.55 6.05 14.17
C THR A 245 -3.18 4.73 13.75
N LEU A 246 -4.37 4.81 13.16
CA LEU A 246 -5.09 3.66 12.64
C LEU A 246 -5.03 3.63 11.12
N THR A 247 -5.56 2.55 10.55
CA THR A 247 -5.64 2.35 9.11
C THR A 247 -7.07 2.08 8.68
N GLU A 248 -7.25 1.98 7.37
CA GLU A 248 -8.45 1.46 6.72
C GLU A 248 -8.88 0.15 7.38
N MET A 249 -10.21 0.00 7.50
CA MET A 249 -10.86 -1.18 8.06
C MET A 249 -11.26 -2.14 6.94
N VAL A 250 -11.23 -3.44 7.24
CA VAL A 250 -11.67 -4.50 6.32
C VAL A 250 -12.74 -5.36 6.98
N VAL A 251 -13.71 -5.84 6.20
CA VAL A 251 -14.76 -6.74 6.67
C VAL A 251 -14.69 -8.04 5.87
N MET A 252 -14.27 -9.12 6.53
CA MET A 252 -14.12 -10.46 5.95
C MET A 252 -15.49 -11.09 5.69
N SER A 253 -15.53 -12.11 4.84
CA SER A 253 -16.78 -12.71 4.38
C SER A 253 -17.65 -13.38 5.45
N ASP A 254 -17.12 -13.59 6.65
CA ASP A 254 -17.86 -14.10 7.80
C ASP A 254 -18.35 -12.99 8.75
N GLY A 255 -18.17 -11.72 8.39
CA GLY A 255 -18.53 -10.57 9.21
C GLY A 255 -17.44 -10.13 10.19
N THR A 256 -16.28 -10.80 10.23
CA THR A 256 -15.14 -10.35 11.04
C THR A 256 -14.61 -9.02 10.50
N VAL A 257 -14.58 -8.00 11.35
CA VAL A 257 -14.01 -6.69 11.03
C VAL A 257 -12.60 -6.56 11.60
N GLY A 258 -11.64 -6.08 10.81
CA GLY A 258 -10.23 -5.97 11.19
C GLY A 258 -9.59 -4.64 10.77
N TRP A 259 -8.58 -4.20 11.52
CA TRP A 259 -7.83 -2.95 11.27
C TRP A 259 -6.44 -2.99 11.93
N LEU A 260 -5.59 -2.00 11.62
CA LEU A 260 -4.29 -1.85 12.26
C LEU A 260 -4.29 -0.69 13.27
N TYR A 261 -3.49 -0.86 14.31
CA TYR A 261 -3.10 0.22 15.22
C TYR A 261 -1.58 0.30 15.26
N ASN A 262 -1.04 1.38 14.68
CA ASN A 262 0.37 1.73 14.70
C ASN A 262 0.60 2.66 15.89
N LEU A 263 1.41 2.25 16.86
CA LEU A 263 1.65 3.02 18.07
C LEU A 263 3.14 3.21 18.34
N THR A 264 3.49 4.37 18.89
CA THR A 264 4.80 4.61 19.49
C THR A 264 4.66 4.40 20.99
N ASN A 265 5.37 3.41 21.55
CA ASN A 265 5.29 3.14 22.98
C ASN A 265 6.11 4.16 23.81
N LYS A 266 6.03 4.09 25.15
CA LYS A 266 6.81 4.97 26.05
C LYS A 266 8.33 4.84 25.90
N ASP A 267 8.82 3.72 25.39
CA ASP A 267 10.24 3.52 25.04
C ASP A 267 10.60 4.10 23.66
N ARG A 268 9.68 4.86 23.03
CA ARG A 268 9.81 5.43 21.68
C ARG A 268 10.04 4.39 20.58
N LYS A 269 9.52 3.18 20.76
CA LYS A 269 9.52 2.13 19.73
C LYS A 269 8.18 2.09 19.00
N SER A 270 8.23 2.08 17.67
CA SER A 270 7.08 1.83 16.82
C SER A 270 6.66 0.37 16.92
N VAL A 271 5.37 0.13 17.11
CA VAL A 271 4.75 -1.20 17.19
C VAL A 271 3.44 -1.15 16.41
N THR A 272 3.28 -2.07 15.46
CA THR A 272 2.00 -2.25 14.78
C THR A 272 1.27 -3.46 15.37
N LYS A 273 -0.05 -3.34 15.52
CA LYS A 273 -0.94 -4.42 15.94
C LYS A 273 -2.09 -4.57 14.95
N PHE A 274 -2.35 -5.80 14.52
CA PHE A 274 -3.62 -6.15 13.90
C PHE A 274 -4.65 -6.39 15.00
N MET A 275 -5.80 -5.75 14.88
CA MET A 275 -6.92 -5.84 15.81
C MET A 275 -8.16 -6.28 15.03
N SER A 276 -9.00 -7.13 15.62
CA SER A 276 -10.26 -7.52 15.00
C SER A 276 -11.37 -7.82 16.01
N SER A 277 -12.60 -7.81 15.49
CA SER A 277 -13.83 -8.21 16.16
C SER A 277 -14.56 -9.22 15.25
N ASP A 278 -14.91 -10.37 15.81
CA ASP A 278 -15.72 -11.41 15.16
C ASP A 278 -17.17 -11.48 15.70
N ASP A 279 -17.55 -10.52 16.54
CA ASP A 279 -18.85 -10.42 17.22
C ASP A 279 -19.62 -9.15 16.82
N GLY A 280 -19.42 -8.67 15.58
CA GLY A 280 -20.15 -7.52 15.05
C GLY A 280 -19.76 -6.18 15.70
N GLY A 281 -18.59 -6.08 16.33
CA GLY A 281 -18.12 -4.87 17.00
C GLY A 281 -18.46 -4.79 18.50
N GLU A 282 -19.09 -5.81 19.07
CA GLU A 282 -19.40 -5.86 20.51
C GLU A 282 -18.15 -5.97 21.38
N SER A 283 -17.05 -6.53 20.85
CA SER A 283 -15.77 -6.51 21.52
C SER A 283 -14.59 -6.52 20.55
N ILE A 284 -13.44 -6.01 21.03
CA ILE A 284 -12.17 -6.19 20.32
C ILE A 284 -11.53 -7.46 20.88
N ASN A 285 -11.68 -8.59 20.19
CA ASN A 285 -11.38 -9.91 20.76
C ASN A 285 -10.05 -10.53 20.27
N HIS A 286 -9.49 -10.11 19.12
CA HIS A 286 -8.16 -10.54 18.66
C HIS A 286 -7.17 -9.37 18.56
N VAL A 287 -5.93 -9.58 19.01
CA VAL A 287 -4.83 -8.61 18.91
C VAL A 287 -3.53 -9.35 18.61
N VAL A 288 -2.91 -9.08 17.46
CA VAL A 288 -1.66 -9.71 17.01
C VAL A 288 -0.62 -8.62 16.76
N LYS A 289 0.55 -8.72 17.40
CA LYS A 289 1.68 -7.83 17.12
C LYS A 289 2.31 -8.19 15.78
N LEU A 290 2.60 -7.19 14.95
CA LEU A 290 3.21 -7.36 13.64
C LEU A 290 4.70 -6.93 13.67
N ASP A 291 5.48 -7.50 12.75
CA ASP A 291 6.87 -7.12 12.49
C ASP A 291 6.93 -6.21 11.26
N THR A 292 6.56 -4.96 11.48
CA THR A 292 6.45 -3.90 10.45
C THR A 292 7.13 -2.62 10.96
N SER A 293 7.23 -1.62 10.08
CA SER A 293 7.83 -0.33 10.40
C SER A 293 7.13 0.79 9.66
N GLY A 294 7.13 2.00 10.24
CA GLY A 294 6.57 3.19 9.60
C GLY A 294 5.07 3.08 9.36
N GLU A 295 4.62 3.75 8.30
CA GLU A 295 3.24 3.68 7.83
C GLU A 295 2.96 2.31 7.17
N VAL A 296 1.88 1.67 7.61
CA VAL A 296 1.43 0.36 7.12
C VAL A 296 -0.01 0.50 6.64
N LYS A 297 -0.33 -0.07 5.48
CA LYS A 297 -1.70 -0.15 4.93
C LYS A 297 -2.23 -1.57 4.96
N LEU A 298 -3.56 -1.70 5.06
CA LEU A 298 -4.27 -2.97 5.11
C LEU A 298 -5.24 -3.09 3.94
N ALA A 299 -5.29 -4.26 3.31
CA ALA A 299 -6.35 -4.61 2.36
C ALA A 299 -6.84 -6.03 2.58
N LEU A 300 -7.99 -6.33 1.98
CA LEU A 300 -8.66 -7.61 2.00
C LEU A 300 -9.07 -7.97 0.57
N ASP A 301 -8.91 -9.24 0.21
CA ASP A 301 -9.58 -9.79 -0.97
C ASP A 301 -11.09 -9.92 -0.69
N PRO A 302 -11.95 -9.19 -1.42
CA PRO A 302 -13.37 -9.05 -1.10
C PRO A 302 -14.22 -10.28 -1.44
N GLY A 303 -13.64 -11.34 -2.01
CA GLY A 303 -14.38 -12.54 -2.41
C GLY A 303 -14.02 -13.10 -3.78
N SER A 304 -12.79 -12.88 -4.25
CA SER A 304 -12.28 -13.47 -5.49
C SER A 304 -12.27 -15.00 -5.43
N ASN A 305 -12.20 -15.63 -6.60
CA ASN A 305 -12.30 -17.09 -6.72
C ASN A 305 -11.21 -17.85 -5.95
N TYR A 306 -10.02 -17.27 -5.79
CA TYR A 306 -8.85 -17.98 -5.28
C TYR A 306 -8.30 -17.45 -3.96
N PHE A 307 -8.49 -16.16 -3.68
CA PHE A 307 -7.84 -15.51 -2.54
C PHE A 307 -8.83 -14.89 -1.55
N LYS A 308 -10.13 -15.22 -1.66
CA LYS A 308 -11.17 -14.78 -0.74
C LYS A 308 -10.70 -14.79 0.72
N ASP A 309 -10.93 -13.68 1.42
CA ASP A 309 -10.53 -13.42 2.81
C ASP A 309 -9.01 -13.34 3.09
N ARG A 310 -8.17 -13.32 2.05
CA ARG A 310 -6.74 -13.03 2.22
C ARG A 310 -6.56 -11.56 2.58
N LEU A 311 -5.77 -11.32 3.63
CA LEU A 311 -5.37 -9.99 4.05
C LEU A 311 -4.00 -9.63 3.51
N TYR A 312 -3.76 -8.33 3.28
CA TYR A 312 -2.50 -7.80 2.77
C TYR A 312 -2.04 -6.62 3.60
N LEU A 313 -0.73 -6.57 3.88
CA LEU A 313 -0.05 -5.45 4.51
C LEU A 313 0.97 -4.88 3.55
N VAL A 314 0.96 -3.56 3.36
CA VAL A 314 1.98 -2.86 2.56
C VAL A 314 2.63 -1.77 3.40
N TRP A 315 3.96 -1.71 3.44
CA TRP A 315 4.71 -0.70 4.19
C TRP A 315 6.11 -0.45 3.63
N SER A 316 6.70 0.68 4.00
CA SER A 316 8.09 1.00 3.67
C SER A 316 9.03 0.40 4.72
N ARG A 317 9.93 -0.48 4.27
CA ARG A 317 10.95 -1.12 5.10
C ARG A 317 12.30 -0.40 4.95
N PRO A 318 12.88 0.16 6.02
CA PRO A 318 14.20 0.80 5.95
C PRO A 318 15.29 -0.17 5.51
N VAL A 319 16.16 0.31 4.63
CA VAL A 319 17.39 -0.37 4.23
C VAL A 319 18.53 0.22 5.05
N ILE A 320 19.08 -0.58 5.96
CA ILE A 320 20.27 -0.20 6.73
C ILE A 320 21.48 -0.39 5.82
N SER A 321 22.16 0.70 5.48
CA SER A 321 23.42 0.60 4.72
C SER A 321 24.51 -0.06 5.58
N LEU A 322 25.56 -0.57 4.93
CA LEU A 322 26.73 -1.14 5.61
C LEU A 322 27.45 -0.13 6.53
N GLU A 323 27.19 1.17 6.37
CA GLU A 323 27.71 2.24 7.23
C GLU A 323 26.79 2.54 8.44
N GLY A 324 25.71 1.77 8.63
CA GLY A 324 24.78 1.94 9.76
C GLY A 324 23.84 3.14 9.61
N VAL A 325 23.90 3.85 8.48
CA VAL A 325 23.00 4.97 8.16
C VAL A 325 21.87 4.45 7.28
N PRO A 326 20.58 4.62 7.63
CA PRO A 326 19.48 4.33 6.73
C PRO A 326 19.62 5.20 5.47
N SER A 327 19.85 4.58 4.31
CA SER A 327 20.08 5.34 3.06
C SER A 327 18.83 5.42 2.19
N THR A 328 17.92 4.45 2.31
CA THR A 328 16.68 4.29 1.51
C THR A 328 15.67 3.38 2.23
N SER A 329 14.45 3.26 1.68
CA SER A 329 13.44 2.27 2.05
C SER A 329 12.95 1.52 0.80
N HIS A 330 12.58 0.25 0.99
CA HIS A 330 11.87 -0.53 -0.03
C HIS A 330 10.42 -0.71 0.39
N LEU A 331 9.48 -0.48 -0.53
CA LEU A 331 8.10 -0.89 -0.34
C LEU A 331 8.03 -2.42 -0.31
N VAL A 332 7.38 -2.97 0.70
CA VAL A 332 7.21 -4.41 0.86
C VAL A 332 5.75 -4.77 1.11
N ILE A 333 5.39 -6.01 0.77
CA ILE A 333 4.09 -6.60 1.03
C ILE A 333 4.21 -7.90 1.84
N SER A 334 3.25 -8.15 2.72
CA SER A 334 3.01 -9.45 3.35
C SER A 334 1.52 -9.78 3.26
N HIS A 335 1.17 -11.06 3.31
CA HIS A 335 -0.23 -11.51 3.27
C HIS A 335 -0.52 -12.54 4.37
N SER A 336 -1.79 -12.62 4.77
CA SER A 336 -2.31 -13.61 5.72
C SER A 336 -3.45 -14.40 5.09
N ASP A 337 -3.34 -15.72 5.17
CA ASP A 337 -4.34 -16.69 4.70
C ASP A 337 -5.24 -17.21 5.85
N ASP A 338 -5.04 -16.72 7.08
CA ASP A 338 -5.65 -17.26 8.30
C ASP A 338 -6.24 -16.17 9.20
N LYS A 339 -6.77 -15.11 8.59
CA LYS A 339 -7.46 -13.98 9.24
C LYS A 339 -6.55 -13.20 10.20
N GLY A 340 -5.30 -12.98 9.78
CA GLY A 340 -4.33 -12.14 10.47
C GLY A 340 -3.60 -12.83 11.62
N LYS A 341 -3.76 -14.15 11.79
CA LYS A 341 -3.09 -14.93 12.85
C LYS A 341 -1.61 -15.14 12.52
N THR A 342 -1.30 -15.42 11.26
CA THR A 342 0.06 -15.53 10.74
C THR A 342 0.21 -14.77 9.43
N TRP A 343 1.44 -14.35 9.15
CA TRP A 343 1.78 -13.48 8.03
C TRP A 343 2.96 -14.07 7.24
N SER A 344 2.93 -13.92 5.92
CA SER A 344 4.03 -14.35 5.05
C SER A 344 5.28 -13.51 5.25
N VAL A 345 6.43 -14.02 4.80
CA VAL A 345 7.68 -13.23 4.81
C VAL A 345 7.51 -12.01 3.90
N PRO A 346 7.90 -10.80 4.32
CA PRO A 346 7.74 -9.61 3.49
C PRO A 346 8.50 -9.72 2.16
N ARG A 347 7.84 -9.40 1.05
CA ARG A 347 8.40 -9.38 -0.30
C ARG A 347 8.52 -7.95 -0.82
N ILE A 348 9.58 -7.67 -1.60
CA ILE A 348 9.79 -6.35 -2.20
C ILE A 348 8.76 -6.12 -3.31
N VAL A 349 8.15 -4.94 -3.32
CA VAL A 349 7.35 -4.43 -4.43
C VAL A 349 8.29 -3.69 -5.40
N PRO A 350 8.47 -4.17 -6.65
CA PRO A 350 9.44 -3.59 -7.60
C PRO A 350 9.15 -2.13 -7.93
N GLY A 351 10.20 -1.30 -7.96
CA GLY A 351 10.08 0.15 -8.21
C GLY A 351 9.57 0.96 -7.01
N GLY A 352 9.29 0.32 -5.87
CA GLY A 352 8.84 0.97 -4.64
C GLY A 352 9.97 1.54 -3.78
N ASP A 353 11.07 1.99 -4.39
CA ASP A 353 12.18 2.60 -3.67
C ASP A 353 11.82 4.02 -3.24
N ARG A 354 12.03 4.35 -1.96
CA ARG A 354 11.63 5.66 -1.39
C ARG A 354 10.13 5.97 -1.59
N ALA A 355 9.31 4.92 -1.57
CA ALA A 355 7.86 5.04 -1.65
C ALA A 355 7.30 5.74 -0.41
N TYR A 356 6.34 6.64 -0.66
CA TYR A 356 5.64 7.43 0.34
C TYR A 356 4.12 7.32 0.15
N MET A 357 3.36 7.34 1.26
CA MET A 357 1.91 7.12 1.31
C MET A 357 1.46 5.97 0.40
N PRO A 358 1.95 4.75 0.62
CA PRO A 358 1.47 3.63 -0.16
C PRO A 358 -0.03 3.44 0.08
N ASN A 359 -0.72 2.87 -0.89
CA ASN A 359 -2.09 2.38 -0.76
C ASN A 359 -2.18 1.01 -1.42
N VAL A 360 -3.02 0.14 -0.87
CA VAL A 360 -3.25 -1.21 -1.41
C VAL A 360 -4.75 -1.51 -1.41
N VAL A 361 -5.23 -2.07 -2.50
CA VAL A 361 -6.62 -2.54 -2.66
C VAL A 361 -6.61 -3.82 -3.48
N VAL A 362 -7.56 -4.72 -3.22
CA VAL A 362 -7.80 -5.90 -4.05
C VAL A 362 -9.11 -5.70 -4.81
N ASN A 363 -9.10 -5.91 -6.12
CA ASN A 363 -10.33 -5.85 -6.92
C ASN A 363 -11.15 -7.15 -6.81
N PRO A 364 -12.41 -7.19 -7.28
CA PRO A 364 -13.25 -8.40 -7.23
C PRO A 364 -12.68 -9.62 -7.96
N GLN A 365 -11.71 -9.43 -8.86
CA GLN A 365 -11.02 -10.48 -9.61
C GLN A 365 -9.72 -10.96 -8.91
N GLY A 366 -9.48 -10.53 -7.67
CA GLY A 366 -8.35 -10.95 -6.84
C GLY A 366 -7.01 -10.28 -7.20
N VAL A 367 -7.01 -9.31 -8.10
CA VAL A 367 -5.82 -8.54 -8.47
C VAL A 367 -5.49 -7.60 -7.31
N VAL A 368 -4.25 -7.63 -6.83
CA VAL A 368 -3.77 -6.72 -5.78
C VAL A 368 -3.13 -5.51 -6.45
N GLY A 369 -3.76 -4.35 -6.35
CA GLY A 369 -3.24 -3.07 -6.84
C GLY A 369 -2.55 -2.29 -5.73
N ILE A 370 -1.38 -1.73 -6.03
CA ILE A 370 -0.62 -0.88 -5.09
C ILE A 370 -0.27 0.42 -5.79
N MET A 371 -0.53 1.56 -5.14
CA MET A 371 -0.03 2.87 -5.56
C MET A 371 0.85 3.51 -4.49
N TRP A 372 1.72 4.43 -4.89
CA TRP A 372 2.53 5.23 -3.98
C TRP A 372 3.00 6.51 -4.66
N TYR A 373 3.39 7.49 -3.85
CA TYR A 373 4.20 8.60 -4.33
C TYR A 373 5.68 8.22 -4.37
N GLU A 374 6.34 8.58 -5.46
CA GLU A 374 7.78 8.51 -5.67
C GLU A 374 8.35 9.93 -5.65
N GLY A 375 9.46 10.14 -4.91
CA GLY A 375 10.12 11.45 -4.83
C GLY A 375 10.28 12.03 -3.42
N GLY A 376 9.89 11.34 -2.35
CA GLY A 376 10.29 11.66 -0.97
C GLY A 376 9.39 12.65 -0.19
N GLU A 377 9.56 12.65 1.13
CA GLU A 377 8.83 13.46 2.12
C GLU A 377 9.31 14.94 2.16
N GLY A 378 8.50 15.83 2.75
CA GLY A 378 8.84 17.24 2.95
C GLY A 378 8.75 18.08 1.66
N ASP A 379 9.74 18.95 1.41
CA ASP A 379 9.75 19.88 0.26
C ASP A 379 9.72 19.18 -1.11
N GLN A 380 9.98 17.87 -1.16
CA GLN A 380 9.92 17.07 -2.39
C GLN A 380 8.50 16.61 -2.73
N GLN A 381 7.53 16.72 -1.81
CA GLN A 381 6.11 16.41 -2.06
C GLN A 381 5.56 17.18 -3.27
N LEU A 382 6.00 18.43 -3.46
CA LEU A 382 5.55 19.29 -4.58
C LEU A 382 5.98 18.79 -5.97
N THR A 383 6.97 17.90 -6.02
CA THR A 383 7.46 17.25 -7.24
C THR A 383 7.19 15.75 -7.24
N ALA A 384 6.49 15.24 -6.22
CA ALA A 384 6.19 13.83 -6.11
C ALA A 384 5.32 13.38 -7.29
N ARG A 385 5.61 12.16 -7.73
CA ARG A 385 4.99 11.50 -8.89
C ARG A 385 4.27 10.26 -8.40
N VAL A 386 3.25 9.80 -9.12
CA VAL A 386 2.45 8.65 -8.67
C VAL A 386 2.74 7.42 -9.49
N ARG A 387 3.05 6.33 -8.81
CA ARG A 387 3.28 5.00 -9.39
C ARG A 387 2.14 4.05 -9.06
N PHE A 388 1.97 3.05 -9.91
CA PHE A 388 1.08 1.92 -9.66
C PHE A 388 1.71 0.61 -10.14
N THR A 389 1.52 -0.46 -9.39
CA THR A 389 1.76 -1.84 -9.84
C THR A 389 0.61 -2.77 -9.45
N ALA A 390 0.56 -3.95 -10.05
CA ALA A 390 -0.41 -4.98 -9.76
C ALA A 390 0.23 -6.37 -9.64
N SER A 391 -0.30 -7.18 -8.73
CA SER A 391 -0.03 -8.61 -8.61
C SER A 391 -1.23 -9.42 -9.11
N LEU A 392 -0.93 -10.48 -9.87
CA LEU A 392 -1.90 -11.43 -10.45
C LEU A 392 -1.88 -12.80 -9.76
N ASP A 393 -1.12 -12.94 -8.68
CA ASP A 393 -0.86 -14.22 -8.01
C ASP A 393 -1.09 -14.18 -6.50
N GLY A 394 -1.88 -13.21 -6.04
CA GLY A 394 -2.21 -13.04 -4.63
C GLY A 394 -1.06 -12.46 -3.80
N GLY A 395 -0.25 -11.59 -4.40
CA GLY A 395 0.78 -10.79 -3.73
C GLY A 395 2.19 -11.41 -3.70
N ASP A 396 2.44 -12.48 -4.45
CA ASP A 396 3.74 -13.16 -4.48
C ASP A 396 4.71 -12.50 -5.48
N THR A 397 4.20 -12.01 -6.62
CA THR A 397 4.96 -11.33 -7.67
C THR A 397 4.19 -10.13 -8.23
N PHE A 398 4.91 -9.17 -8.82
CA PHE A 398 4.34 -7.92 -9.32
C PHE A 398 4.84 -7.60 -10.72
N GLN A 399 3.95 -7.02 -11.52
CA GLN A 399 4.29 -6.45 -12.82
C GLN A 399 5.22 -5.22 -12.67
N PRO A 400 5.91 -4.81 -13.75
CA PRO A 400 6.64 -3.54 -13.75
C PRO A 400 5.71 -2.37 -13.41
N ALA A 401 6.14 -1.52 -12.48
CA ALA A 401 5.39 -0.35 -12.05
C ALA A 401 5.29 0.70 -13.16
N VAL A 402 4.11 1.28 -13.34
CA VAL A 402 3.83 2.32 -14.35
C VAL A 402 3.59 3.67 -13.67
N TRP A 403 3.84 4.76 -14.41
CA TRP A 403 3.44 6.10 -13.98
C TRP A 403 1.93 6.26 -14.16
N VAL A 404 1.24 6.75 -13.13
CA VAL A 404 -0.19 7.07 -13.17
C VAL A 404 -0.40 8.50 -13.68
N ASP A 405 0.48 9.40 -13.28
CA ASP A 405 0.38 10.81 -13.63
C ASP A 405 1.08 11.08 -14.98
N HIS A 406 0.39 11.72 -15.94
CA HIS A 406 0.96 12.00 -17.26
C HIS A 406 1.78 13.30 -17.31
N VAL A 407 1.64 14.16 -16.30
CA VAL A 407 2.34 15.44 -16.21
C VAL A 407 2.95 15.54 -14.82
N PRO A 408 4.28 15.69 -14.68
CA PRO A 408 4.90 15.88 -13.38
C PRO A 408 4.28 17.07 -12.64
N GLY A 409 4.18 16.98 -11.31
CA GLY A 409 3.93 18.13 -10.44
C GLY A 409 4.90 19.27 -10.77
N GLY A 410 4.37 20.49 -10.85
CA GLY A 410 5.15 21.67 -11.22
C GLY A 410 5.61 22.44 -9.97
N ARG A 411 6.87 22.89 -9.94
CA ARG A 411 7.30 23.93 -9.00
C ARG A 411 6.78 25.29 -9.47
N LYS A 412 5.57 25.67 -9.10
CA LYS A 412 5.13 27.06 -9.21
C LYS A 412 5.26 27.74 -7.84
N ILE A 413 6.02 28.83 -7.80
CA ILE A 413 6.10 29.71 -6.63
C ILE A 413 4.69 30.25 -6.40
N GLN A 414 4.08 29.85 -5.29
CA GLN A 414 2.65 30.02 -5.08
C GLN A 414 2.28 31.36 -4.42
N SER A 415 3.25 32.14 -3.94
CA SER A 415 2.99 33.47 -3.35
C SER A 415 4.25 34.34 -3.28
N LEU A 416 4.11 35.61 -3.68
CA LEU A 416 4.98 36.71 -3.25
C LEU A 416 4.19 37.48 -2.17
N SER A 417 4.35 37.11 -0.90
CA SER A 417 3.78 37.89 0.20
C SER A 417 4.79 38.92 0.68
N GLY A 418 4.64 40.17 0.23
CA GLY A 418 5.32 41.30 0.88
C GLY A 418 4.59 41.66 2.17
N SER A 419 5.05 41.15 3.31
CA SER A 419 4.56 41.60 4.62
C SER A 419 5.56 42.57 5.25
N PRO A 420 5.11 43.75 5.75
CA PRO A 420 5.86 44.46 6.78
C PRO A 420 6.04 43.51 7.97
N VAL A 421 7.25 43.43 8.50
CA VAL A 421 7.68 42.60 9.63
C VAL A 421 6.56 42.37 10.65
N GLY A 422 6.19 41.11 10.93
CA GLY A 422 5.36 40.81 12.11
C GLY A 422 4.49 39.56 12.14
N TYR A 423 4.41 38.73 11.10
CA TYR A 423 3.61 37.49 11.15
C TYR A 423 4.41 36.28 10.68
N GLY A 424 5.05 35.59 11.62
CA GLY A 424 5.77 34.34 11.39
C GLY A 424 6.73 33.96 12.51
N ALA A 425 6.29 33.04 13.38
CA ALA A 425 7.06 32.18 14.27
C ALA A 425 8.26 32.79 15.03
N GLY A 426 7.99 33.30 16.24
CA GLY A 426 9.01 33.60 17.25
C GLY A 426 8.80 34.95 17.93
N LYS A 427 8.48 34.93 19.22
CA LYS A 427 8.33 36.12 20.07
C LYS A 427 9.66 36.89 20.18
N SER A 428 9.95 37.76 19.22
CA SER A 428 11.02 38.77 19.33
C SER A 428 10.44 40.14 19.01
N HIS A 429 10.11 40.88 20.07
CA HIS A 429 9.74 42.29 19.98
C HIS A 429 11.02 43.12 20.05
N ASN A 430 11.63 43.46 18.91
CA ASN A 430 12.52 44.61 18.69
C ASN A 430 13.04 44.57 17.24
N ILE A 431 12.26 45.08 16.27
CA ILE A 431 12.72 45.26 14.90
C ILE A 431 12.47 46.71 14.47
N ASN A 432 13.49 47.31 13.84
CA ASN A 432 13.52 48.70 13.40
C ASN A 432 12.60 48.89 12.17
N PRO A 433 11.67 49.87 12.16
CA PRO A 433 10.77 50.11 11.02
C PRO A 433 11.45 50.47 9.69
N ALA A 434 12.78 50.67 9.67
CA ALA A 434 13.56 50.90 8.45
C ALA A 434 14.02 49.63 7.70
N ASP A 435 13.88 48.43 8.29
CA ASP A 435 14.28 47.17 7.64
C ASP A 435 13.13 46.58 6.80
N SER A 436 13.03 47.01 5.54
CA SER A 436 12.12 46.39 4.56
C SER A 436 12.83 45.20 3.91
N GLN A 437 12.49 43.96 4.29
CA GLN A 437 12.94 42.75 3.58
C GLN A 437 11.81 42.20 2.70
N LEU A 438 12.10 41.93 1.42
CA LEU A 438 11.23 41.14 0.56
C LEU A 438 11.40 39.66 0.94
N ASN A 439 10.46 39.11 1.70
CA ASN A 439 10.43 37.69 1.98
C ASN A 439 9.77 36.94 0.81
N LEU A 440 10.58 36.24 0.03
CA LEU A 440 10.13 35.19 -0.88
C LEU A 440 9.89 33.92 -0.06
N SER A 441 8.66 33.74 0.40
CA SER A 441 8.24 32.46 0.99
C SER A 441 7.72 31.55 -0.12
N VAL A 442 8.41 30.44 -0.36
CA VAL A 442 7.78 29.30 -1.01
C VAL A 442 6.87 28.70 0.06
N VAL A 443 5.58 29.07 0.05
CA VAL A 443 4.61 28.38 0.90
C VAL A 443 4.58 26.94 0.42
N SER A 444 5.17 26.04 1.20
CA SER A 444 5.12 24.62 0.95
C SER A 444 3.66 24.21 1.03
N SER A 445 3.10 23.79 -0.09
CA SER A 445 1.77 23.22 -0.10
C SER A 445 1.88 21.81 0.49
N TRP A 446 1.49 21.63 1.74
CA TRP A 446 1.42 20.33 2.40
C TRP A 446 0.35 19.47 1.72
N LEU A 447 0.74 18.30 1.17
CA LEU A 447 -0.20 17.41 0.46
C LEU A 447 -1.06 16.58 1.40
N GLY A 448 -0.69 16.49 2.69
CA GLY A 448 -1.38 15.65 3.65
C GLY A 448 -0.52 14.54 4.24
N HIS A 449 -1.17 13.60 4.94
CA HIS A 449 -0.67 12.26 5.26
C HIS A 449 -1.35 11.14 4.48
N THR A 450 -2.39 11.42 3.69
CA THR A 450 -3.21 10.40 3.03
C THR A 450 -3.28 10.58 1.51
N SER A 451 -3.41 9.44 0.82
CA SER A 451 -3.89 9.36 -0.56
C SER A 451 -4.89 8.23 -0.68
N GLY A 452 -5.66 8.18 -1.77
CA GLY A 452 -6.75 7.22 -1.93
C GLY A 452 -6.51 6.23 -3.06
N LEU A 453 -6.93 4.98 -2.88
CA LEU A 453 -7.06 3.99 -3.93
C LEU A 453 -8.38 3.25 -3.71
N ALA A 454 -9.17 3.07 -4.76
CA ALA A 454 -10.35 2.22 -4.73
C ALA A 454 -10.35 1.24 -5.91
N ALA A 455 -11.04 0.12 -5.77
CA ALA A 455 -11.35 -0.78 -6.87
C ALA A 455 -12.87 -0.75 -7.11
N ASP A 456 -13.27 -0.59 -8.37
CA ASP A 456 -14.68 -0.63 -8.76
C ASP A 456 -15.17 -2.07 -8.96
N ALA A 457 -16.49 -2.22 -9.07
CA ALA A 457 -17.14 -3.53 -9.21
C ALA A 457 -16.80 -4.26 -10.53
N ASP A 458 -16.29 -3.55 -11.55
CA ASP A 458 -15.83 -4.12 -12.82
C ASP A 458 -14.36 -4.57 -12.76
N GLY A 459 -13.66 -4.27 -11.67
CA GLY A 459 -12.26 -4.64 -11.48
C GLY A 459 -11.24 -3.57 -11.80
N ASN A 460 -11.65 -2.35 -12.12
CA ASN A 460 -10.71 -1.27 -12.39
C ASN A 460 -10.29 -0.60 -11.08
N PHE A 461 -9.05 -0.13 -11.06
CA PHE A 461 -8.54 0.67 -9.95
C PHE A 461 -8.69 2.16 -10.25
N HIS A 462 -8.93 2.93 -9.20
CA HIS A 462 -9.06 4.38 -9.23
C HIS A 462 -8.13 4.95 -8.16
N PRO A 463 -6.85 5.21 -8.48
CA PRO A 463 -5.98 6.05 -7.68
C PRO A 463 -6.56 7.47 -7.58
N LEU A 464 -6.47 8.07 -6.39
CA LEU A 464 -6.84 9.43 -6.08
C LEU A 464 -5.65 10.11 -5.40
N TRP A 465 -5.10 11.12 -6.05
CA TRP A 465 -3.89 11.79 -5.58
C TRP A 465 -4.02 13.29 -5.66
N ILE A 466 -3.11 14.00 -4.99
CA ILE A 466 -2.97 15.44 -5.05
C ILE A 466 -1.67 15.75 -5.75
N ASP A 467 -1.72 16.66 -6.72
CA ASP A 467 -0.51 17.26 -7.28
C ASP A 467 -0.73 18.74 -7.58
N THR A 468 0.35 19.40 -8.01
CA THR A 468 0.44 20.86 -8.17
C THR A 468 0.51 21.29 -9.63
N ARG A 469 0.13 20.45 -10.60
CA ARG A 469 0.29 20.78 -12.04
C ARG A 469 -0.52 22.02 -12.47
N THR A 470 -1.59 22.34 -11.76
CA THR A 470 -2.41 23.56 -11.93
C THR A 470 -1.80 24.79 -11.27
N GLY A 471 -0.80 24.61 -10.41
CA GLY A 471 -0.13 25.64 -9.65
C GLY A 471 -0.59 25.76 -8.21
N ILE A 472 -1.59 25.00 -7.76
CA ILE A 472 -1.98 24.76 -6.35
C ILE A 472 -2.29 23.27 -6.15
N PRO A 473 -2.23 22.72 -4.92
CA PRO A 473 -2.67 21.34 -4.67
C PRO A 473 -4.11 21.11 -5.13
N GLN A 474 -4.29 20.17 -6.06
CA GLN A 474 -5.59 19.79 -6.61
C GLN A 474 -5.70 18.28 -6.67
N VAL A 475 -6.94 17.79 -6.60
CA VAL A 475 -7.25 16.36 -6.59
C VAL A 475 -7.43 15.82 -8.00
N TRP A 476 -6.76 14.71 -8.28
CA TRP A 476 -6.74 14.03 -9.56
C TRP A 476 -7.01 12.54 -9.41
N THR A 477 -7.59 11.95 -10.45
CA THR A 477 -7.76 10.50 -10.58
C THR A 477 -7.43 10.02 -11.99
N ALA A 478 -7.29 8.72 -12.15
CA ALA A 478 -7.22 8.04 -13.44
C ALA A 478 -7.77 6.63 -13.27
N ARG A 479 -8.46 6.12 -14.30
CA ARG A 479 -8.84 4.71 -14.33
C ARG A 479 -7.61 3.86 -14.69
N VAL A 480 -7.30 2.86 -13.88
CA VAL A 480 -6.24 1.88 -14.14
C VAL A 480 -6.86 0.52 -14.37
N THR A 481 -6.56 -0.10 -15.50
CA THR A 481 -7.12 -1.40 -15.92
C THR A 481 -6.03 -2.46 -15.95
N VAL A 482 -6.33 -3.64 -15.40
CA VAL A 482 -5.51 -4.84 -15.47
C VAL A 482 -6.37 -5.97 -16.04
N PRO A 483 -6.20 -6.37 -17.31
CA PRO A 483 -7.18 -7.18 -18.04
C PRO A 483 -7.16 -8.68 -17.70
N ILE A 484 -6.53 -9.08 -16.59
CA ILE A 484 -6.30 -10.48 -16.21
C ILE A 484 -6.81 -10.71 -14.79
N GLU A 485 -7.59 -11.78 -14.62
CA GLU A 485 -8.00 -12.27 -13.30
C GLU A 485 -6.81 -12.89 -12.56
N ALA A 486 -6.72 -12.65 -11.26
CA ALA A 486 -5.66 -13.24 -10.46
C ALA A 486 -5.89 -14.75 -10.28
N ALA A 487 -4.82 -15.52 -10.29
CA ALA A 487 -4.86 -16.96 -10.05
C ALA A 487 -3.63 -17.39 -9.25
N PRO A 488 -3.70 -18.48 -8.46
CA PRO A 488 -2.54 -18.99 -7.74
C PRO A 488 -1.38 -19.22 -8.69
N TYR A 489 -0.21 -18.72 -8.30
CA TYR A 489 1.02 -18.80 -9.10
C TYR A 489 0.94 -18.14 -10.48
N GLY A 490 0.04 -17.16 -10.66
CA GLY A 490 -0.01 -16.27 -11.83
C GLY A 490 -0.76 -16.82 -13.04
N SER A 491 -1.29 -18.05 -12.98
CA SER A 491 -2.06 -18.64 -14.08
C SER A 491 -3.12 -19.63 -13.60
N PRO A 492 -4.34 -19.63 -14.19
CA PRO A 492 -5.34 -20.67 -13.93
C PRO A 492 -4.85 -22.09 -14.18
N SER A 493 -3.90 -22.29 -15.11
CA SER A 493 -3.31 -23.61 -15.37
C SER A 493 -2.47 -24.14 -14.21
N LEU A 494 -1.99 -23.25 -13.33
CA LEU A 494 -1.21 -23.58 -12.15
C LEU A 494 -2.06 -23.59 -10.87
N ALA A 495 -3.35 -23.25 -10.95
CA ALA A 495 -4.20 -23.07 -9.77
C ALA A 495 -4.32 -24.31 -8.86
N ASN A 496 -4.16 -25.52 -9.43
CA ASN A 496 -4.20 -26.78 -8.67
C ASN A 496 -2.83 -27.22 -8.12
N PHE A 497 -1.76 -26.48 -8.44
CA PHE A 497 -0.43 -26.78 -7.93
C PHE A 497 -0.36 -26.44 -6.44
N LYS A 498 0.64 -26.99 -5.75
CA LYS A 498 0.95 -26.72 -4.35
C LYS A 498 2.40 -26.30 -4.22
N ASP A 499 2.69 -25.52 -3.20
CA ASP A 499 4.06 -25.17 -2.82
C ASP A 499 4.79 -26.41 -2.30
N VAL A 500 5.77 -26.88 -3.08
CA VAL A 500 6.64 -28.02 -2.75
C VAL A 500 8.06 -27.56 -2.41
N THR A 501 8.30 -26.26 -2.31
CA THR A 501 9.59 -25.68 -1.92
C THR A 501 10.16 -26.33 -0.65
N PRO A 502 9.37 -26.69 0.40
CA PRO A 502 9.92 -27.38 1.57
C PRO A 502 10.43 -28.80 1.32
N LEU A 503 10.08 -29.43 0.20
CA LEU A 503 10.42 -30.80 -0.14
C LEU A 503 11.67 -30.91 -1.02
N VAL A 504 12.08 -29.81 -1.66
CA VAL A 504 13.16 -29.81 -2.64
C VAL A 504 14.20 -28.73 -2.36
N GLU A 505 15.40 -28.95 -2.85
CA GLU A 505 16.45 -27.96 -2.96
C GLU A 505 16.70 -27.67 -4.45
N VAL A 506 16.76 -26.39 -4.81
CA VAL A 506 17.15 -25.95 -6.16
C VAL A 506 18.66 -25.78 -6.16
N GLN A 507 19.41 -26.71 -6.76
CA GLN A 507 20.86 -26.58 -6.84
C GLN A 507 21.25 -25.90 -8.15
N MET A 508 22.09 -24.86 -8.06
CA MET A 508 22.64 -24.14 -9.21
C MET A 508 24.13 -24.46 -9.35
N GLU A 509 24.53 -24.96 -10.51
CA GLU A 509 25.90 -25.31 -10.85
C GLU A 509 26.34 -24.58 -12.12
N ASP A 510 27.64 -24.61 -12.41
CA ASP A 510 28.24 -24.03 -13.62
C ASP A 510 27.80 -22.59 -13.91
N VAL A 511 27.73 -21.76 -12.87
CA VAL A 511 27.27 -20.37 -13.02
C VAL A 511 28.34 -19.56 -13.75
N VAL A 512 28.02 -19.11 -14.95
CA VAL A 512 28.91 -18.31 -15.81
C VAL A 512 28.28 -16.97 -16.09
N PHE A 513 29.05 -15.90 -15.91
CA PHE A 513 28.71 -14.57 -16.41
C PHE A 513 29.57 -14.20 -17.62
N ASP A 514 28.92 -13.97 -18.74
CA ASP A 514 29.56 -13.52 -19.97
C ASP A 514 29.36 -12.01 -20.15
N PHE A 515 30.46 -11.25 -20.03
CA PHE A 515 30.43 -9.78 -20.13
C PHE A 515 30.03 -9.27 -21.52
N GLY A 516 30.37 -10.01 -22.59
CA GLY A 516 30.11 -9.57 -23.97
C GLY A 516 28.64 -9.61 -24.34
N SER A 517 27.96 -10.68 -23.93
CA SER A 517 26.52 -10.89 -24.10
C SER A 517 25.69 -10.36 -22.93
N LYS A 518 26.34 -9.99 -21.81
CA LYS A 518 25.73 -9.57 -20.55
C LYS A 518 24.80 -10.63 -19.97
N ARG A 519 25.18 -11.91 -20.06
CA ARG A 519 24.32 -13.04 -19.66
C ARG A 519 24.88 -13.79 -18.47
N ILE A 520 23.99 -14.17 -17.55
CA ILE A 520 24.24 -15.20 -16.54
C ILE A 520 23.60 -16.48 -17.03
N THR A 521 24.35 -17.56 -17.10
CA THR A 521 23.85 -18.92 -17.34
C THR A 521 24.19 -19.80 -16.15
N ALA A 522 23.24 -20.62 -15.71
CA ALA A 522 23.43 -21.61 -14.66
C ALA A 522 22.74 -22.93 -15.03
N ASN A 523 23.29 -24.05 -14.60
CA ASN A 523 22.63 -25.35 -14.67
C ASN A 523 21.89 -25.60 -13.36
N ALA A 524 20.57 -25.71 -13.43
CA ALA A 524 19.70 -25.95 -12.30
C ALA A 524 19.27 -27.41 -12.21
N THR A 525 19.27 -27.98 -11.00
CA THR A 525 18.69 -29.28 -10.67
C THR A 525 17.74 -29.15 -9.47
N LEU A 526 16.74 -30.02 -9.41
CA LEU A 526 15.89 -30.18 -8.23
C LEU A 526 16.28 -31.46 -7.50
N ASN A 527 16.74 -31.30 -6.26
CA ASN A 527 17.06 -32.41 -5.36
C ASN A 527 15.89 -32.60 -4.40
N ASN A 528 15.36 -33.81 -4.28
CA ASN A 528 14.37 -34.10 -3.24
C ASN A 528 15.07 -34.31 -1.89
N ILE A 529 14.81 -33.40 -0.95
CA ILE A 529 15.39 -33.39 0.40
C ILE A 529 14.41 -33.95 1.45
N SER A 530 13.31 -34.56 1.00
CA SER A 530 12.25 -35.11 1.84
C SER A 530 12.09 -36.62 1.63
N ASP A 531 11.33 -37.26 2.53
CA ASP A 531 10.95 -38.67 2.43
C ASP A 531 9.71 -38.90 1.52
N THR A 532 9.26 -37.84 0.86
CA THR A 532 8.06 -37.85 0.02
C THR A 532 8.48 -38.00 -1.42
N THR A 533 8.03 -39.05 -2.11
CA THR A 533 8.28 -39.14 -3.56
C THR A 533 7.44 -38.10 -4.29
N ILE A 534 8.09 -37.29 -5.12
CA ILE A 534 7.41 -36.29 -5.94
C ILE A 534 7.15 -36.90 -7.32
N ASN A 535 5.87 -37.11 -7.59
CA ASN A 535 5.35 -37.60 -8.86
C ASN A 535 4.43 -36.53 -9.45
N GLY A 536 4.65 -36.14 -10.70
CA GLY A 536 3.79 -35.15 -11.34
C GLY A 536 4.52 -34.03 -12.04
N SER A 537 3.75 -33.00 -12.40
CA SER A 537 4.32 -31.76 -12.90
C SER A 537 4.99 -30.98 -11.78
N ILE A 538 6.18 -30.45 -12.08
CA ILE A 538 6.95 -29.61 -11.17
C ILE A 538 7.57 -28.45 -11.92
N VAL A 539 7.44 -27.26 -11.35
CA VAL A 539 7.86 -26.00 -11.96
C VAL A 539 8.65 -25.19 -10.93
N VAL A 540 9.76 -24.60 -11.36
CA VAL A 540 10.51 -23.59 -10.60
C VAL A 540 10.11 -22.22 -11.08
N ARG A 541 9.59 -21.40 -10.18
CA ARG A 541 9.07 -20.06 -10.42
C ARG A 541 10.00 -19.02 -9.82
N ALA A 542 10.38 -18.01 -10.58
CA ALA A 542 11.14 -16.86 -10.10
C ALA A 542 10.19 -15.86 -9.43
N LEU A 543 10.43 -15.59 -8.15
CA LEU A 543 9.62 -14.65 -7.38
C LEU A 543 10.19 -13.23 -7.42
N SER A 544 11.49 -13.11 -7.20
CA SER A 544 12.18 -11.83 -7.20
C SER A 544 13.67 -12.00 -7.42
N TRP A 545 14.30 -10.93 -7.90
CA TRP A 545 15.74 -10.77 -7.93
C TRP A 545 16.14 -9.33 -7.69
N ASN A 546 17.38 -9.15 -7.23
CA ASN A 546 18.00 -7.84 -7.12
C ASN A 546 19.48 -7.98 -7.50
N SER A 547 19.98 -7.07 -8.34
CA SER A 547 21.38 -7.01 -8.72
C SER A 547 21.95 -5.61 -8.52
N ALA A 548 23.14 -5.55 -7.93
CA ALA A 548 23.88 -4.30 -7.75
C ALA A 548 24.49 -3.72 -9.05
N ILE A 549 24.42 -4.45 -10.17
CA ILE A 549 25.09 -4.10 -11.43
C ILE A 549 24.16 -3.89 -12.62
N GLY A 550 22.85 -3.85 -12.40
CA GLY A 550 21.90 -3.49 -13.44
C GLY A 550 20.63 -4.32 -13.42
N GLU A 551 19.69 -3.91 -14.25
CA GLU A 551 18.42 -4.58 -14.42
C GLU A 551 18.58 -5.87 -15.23
N MET A 552 17.95 -6.95 -14.76
CA MET A 552 17.99 -8.27 -15.40
C MET A 552 16.60 -8.68 -15.87
N GLU A 553 16.57 -9.44 -16.95
CA GLU A 553 15.41 -10.18 -17.42
C GLU A 553 15.72 -11.67 -17.61
N VAL A 554 14.71 -12.51 -17.41
CA VAL A 554 14.74 -13.92 -17.79
C VAL A 554 14.49 -14.03 -19.30
N ILE A 555 15.32 -14.80 -20.01
CA ILE A 555 15.19 -14.93 -21.48
C ILE A 555 14.79 -16.34 -21.95
N ASP A 556 14.80 -17.33 -21.06
CA ASP A 556 14.55 -18.74 -21.39
C ASP A 556 13.40 -19.38 -20.59
N ALA A 557 12.51 -18.57 -20.02
CA ALA A 557 11.32 -19.07 -19.34
C ALA A 557 10.37 -19.84 -20.27
N ASP A 558 9.76 -20.90 -19.76
CA ASP A 558 8.81 -21.73 -20.51
C ASP A 558 7.48 -20.99 -20.73
N ASN A 559 7.05 -20.17 -19.77
CA ASN A 559 5.87 -19.31 -19.91
C ASN A 559 6.10 -18.01 -20.67
N LYS A 560 7.32 -17.78 -21.19
CA LYS A 560 7.69 -16.58 -21.96
C LYS A 560 7.58 -15.26 -21.18
N VAL A 561 7.39 -15.33 -19.86
CA VAL A 561 7.50 -14.18 -18.98
C VAL A 561 8.97 -13.87 -18.77
N LYS A 562 9.33 -12.59 -18.93
CA LYS A 562 10.71 -12.10 -18.76
C LYS A 562 10.99 -11.52 -17.37
N GLY A 563 9.93 -11.13 -16.66
CA GLY A 563 9.99 -10.51 -15.34
C GLY A 563 9.74 -11.51 -14.21
N HIS A 564 9.39 -10.98 -13.05
CA HIS A 564 8.87 -11.79 -11.95
C HIS A 564 7.70 -12.65 -12.45
N ASP A 565 7.56 -13.86 -11.92
CA ASP A 565 6.66 -14.92 -12.41
C ASP A 565 7.18 -15.72 -13.63
N ALA A 566 8.37 -15.43 -14.14
CA ALA A 566 9.05 -16.36 -15.06
C ALA A 566 9.18 -17.75 -14.44
N TYR A 567 8.91 -18.81 -15.20
CA TYR A 567 9.06 -20.17 -14.71
C TYR A 567 9.76 -21.13 -15.67
N TRP A 568 10.35 -22.18 -15.10
CA TRP A 568 10.93 -23.31 -15.80
C TRP A 568 10.27 -24.62 -15.36
N ASP A 569 9.77 -25.38 -16.33
CA ASP A 569 9.15 -26.69 -16.15
C ASP A 569 10.19 -27.82 -16.09
N PHE A 570 10.28 -28.49 -14.93
CA PHE A 570 11.19 -29.61 -14.66
C PHE A 570 10.51 -30.97 -14.83
N THR A 571 9.24 -31.02 -15.20
CA THR A 571 8.42 -32.25 -15.27
C THR A 571 9.10 -33.34 -16.10
N LYS A 572 9.61 -32.99 -17.29
CA LYS A 572 10.26 -33.96 -18.20
C LYS A 572 11.68 -34.35 -17.78
N LEU A 573 12.20 -33.73 -16.71
CA LEU A 573 13.53 -33.96 -16.18
C LEU A 573 13.51 -34.85 -14.94
N ILE A 574 12.32 -35.19 -14.42
CA ILE A 574 12.14 -36.17 -13.35
C ILE A 574 12.56 -37.57 -13.87
N PRO A 575 13.33 -38.34 -13.08
CA PRO A 575 13.68 -39.72 -13.42
C PRO A 575 12.46 -40.64 -13.55
N GLU A 576 12.62 -41.74 -14.27
CA GLU A 576 11.60 -42.80 -14.32
C GLU A 576 11.35 -43.36 -12.91
N GLY A 577 10.09 -43.47 -12.50
CA GLY A 577 9.70 -43.85 -11.14
C GLY A 577 9.54 -42.69 -10.14
N GLY A 578 9.78 -41.45 -10.58
CA GLY A 578 9.56 -40.24 -9.79
C GLY A 578 10.83 -39.68 -9.15
N LEU A 579 10.71 -38.49 -8.55
CA LEU A 579 11.79 -37.88 -7.80
C LEU A 579 11.72 -38.40 -6.35
N ILE A 580 12.29 -39.58 -6.12
CA ILE A 580 12.38 -40.23 -4.80
C ILE A 580 13.34 -39.47 -3.86
N ALA A 581 13.32 -39.82 -2.56
CA ALA A 581 14.19 -39.20 -1.55
C ALA A 581 15.68 -39.26 -1.95
N GLY A 582 16.35 -38.10 -1.92
CA GLY A 582 17.76 -37.96 -2.31
C GLY A 582 18.04 -38.01 -3.81
N ALA A 583 17.05 -38.24 -4.67
CA ALA A 583 17.21 -38.19 -6.11
C ALA A 583 17.17 -36.75 -6.65
N SER A 584 17.77 -36.57 -7.82
CA SER A 584 17.85 -35.29 -8.54
C SER A 584 17.22 -35.39 -9.92
N THR A 585 16.64 -34.29 -10.40
CA THR A 585 16.27 -34.17 -11.82
C THR A 585 17.50 -34.10 -12.72
N LYS A 586 17.32 -34.31 -14.02
CA LYS A 586 18.31 -33.86 -15.02
C LYS A 586 18.46 -32.33 -14.97
N ASN A 587 19.60 -31.83 -15.43
CA ASN A 587 19.91 -30.40 -15.44
C ASN A 587 19.01 -29.64 -16.41
N LYS A 588 18.64 -28.43 -16.03
CA LYS A 588 18.01 -27.43 -16.89
C LYS A 588 18.81 -26.15 -16.86
N THR A 589 19.14 -25.60 -18.02
CA THR A 589 19.81 -24.30 -18.08
C THR A 589 18.81 -23.18 -17.76
N ILE A 590 19.27 -22.23 -16.95
CA ILE A 590 18.58 -20.98 -16.61
C ILE A 590 19.45 -19.83 -17.11
N THR A 591 18.83 -18.90 -17.84
CA THR A 591 19.52 -17.80 -18.51
C THR A 591 18.88 -16.47 -18.20
N LEU A 592 19.70 -15.55 -17.70
CA LEU A 592 19.33 -14.19 -17.40
C LEU A 592 20.17 -13.25 -18.26
N GLN A 593 19.61 -12.10 -18.62
CA GLN A 593 20.29 -11.09 -19.41
C GLN A 593 20.15 -9.73 -18.75
N PHE A 594 21.25 -9.01 -18.60
CA PHE A 594 21.21 -7.61 -18.20
C PHE A 594 20.86 -6.73 -19.41
N SER A 595 19.96 -5.78 -19.21
CA SER A 595 19.71 -4.72 -20.18
C SER A 595 20.95 -3.82 -20.30
N GLU A 596 21.44 -3.36 -19.15
CA GLU A 596 22.64 -2.54 -19.00
C GLU A 596 23.47 -2.97 -17.79
N LEU A 597 24.79 -2.73 -17.87
CA LEU A 597 25.72 -3.03 -16.78
C LEU A 597 26.22 -1.73 -16.16
N GLN A 598 25.95 -1.57 -14.87
CA GLN A 598 26.37 -0.46 -14.02
C GLN A 598 27.48 -0.96 -13.09
N ILE A 599 28.71 -1.07 -13.62
CA ILE A 599 29.84 -1.64 -12.88
C ILE A 599 30.54 -0.52 -12.09
N ASN A 600 30.43 -0.56 -10.77
CA ASN A 600 31.12 0.37 -9.89
C ASN A 600 32.31 -0.31 -9.16
N ARG A 601 33.42 0.41 -9.00
CA ARG A 601 34.75 -0.15 -8.68
C ARG A 601 34.92 -0.78 -7.29
N TYR A 602 33.95 -0.63 -6.38
CA TYR A 602 34.15 -0.84 -4.94
C TYR A 602 33.13 -1.76 -4.24
N MET A 603 32.17 -2.37 -4.94
CA MET A 603 31.21 -3.28 -4.29
C MET A 603 31.34 -4.72 -4.79
N PRO A 604 31.29 -5.72 -3.88
CA PRO A 604 31.13 -7.11 -4.29
C PRO A 604 29.81 -7.26 -5.07
N PHE A 605 29.87 -7.98 -6.20
CA PHE A 605 28.70 -8.25 -7.04
C PHE A 605 27.80 -9.26 -6.37
N LEU A 606 26.86 -8.76 -5.57
CA LEU A 606 25.80 -9.57 -4.95
C LEU A 606 24.57 -9.49 -5.83
N THR A 607 24.16 -10.65 -6.33
CA THR A 607 22.85 -10.83 -6.95
C THR A 607 22.07 -11.85 -6.14
N PHE A 608 20.87 -11.46 -5.71
CA PHE A 608 19.97 -12.31 -4.94
C PHE A 608 18.87 -12.83 -5.83
N PHE A 609 18.55 -14.12 -5.71
CA PHE A 609 17.42 -14.74 -6.37
C PHE A 609 16.53 -15.46 -5.37
N SER A 610 15.23 -15.25 -5.53
CA SER A 610 14.20 -15.98 -4.80
C SER A 610 13.40 -16.83 -5.76
N PHE A 611 13.30 -18.12 -5.44
CA PHE A 611 12.51 -19.09 -6.20
C PHE A 611 11.44 -19.72 -5.31
N GLN A 612 10.38 -20.17 -5.96
CA GLN A 612 9.38 -21.08 -5.42
C GLN A 612 9.30 -22.31 -6.31
N VAL A 613 9.15 -23.48 -5.71
CA VAL A 613 8.90 -24.71 -6.46
C VAL A 613 7.48 -25.16 -6.21
N ILE A 614 6.74 -25.41 -7.28
CA ILE A 614 5.32 -25.80 -7.23
C ILE A 614 5.08 -27.09 -8.01
N GLY A 615 4.11 -27.91 -7.59
CA GLY A 615 3.75 -29.16 -8.29
C GLY A 615 2.31 -29.63 -8.06
N ASP A 616 1.79 -30.48 -8.94
CA ASP A 616 0.35 -30.80 -9.05
C ASP A 616 -0.10 -32.19 -8.52
N SER A 617 0.81 -33.11 -8.18
CA SER A 617 0.41 -34.49 -7.85
C SER A 617 1.28 -35.25 -6.82
N VAL A 618 0.92 -36.52 -6.58
CA VAL A 618 0.89 -37.26 -5.30
C VAL A 618 2.22 -37.33 -4.54
N PHE A 619 2.23 -36.68 -3.38
CA PHE A 619 3.19 -36.84 -2.30
C PHE A 619 2.93 -38.15 -1.54
N SER A 620 3.33 -39.29 -2.07
CA SER A 620 3.30 -40.53 -1.31
C SER A 620 4.55 -40.61 -0.43
N ALA A 621 4.38 -40.76 0.88
CA ALA A 621 5.47 -41.18 1.75
C ALA A 621 6.03 -42.49 1.21
N SER A 622 7.34 -42.57 0.99
CA SER A 622 7.97 -43.85 0.67
C SER A 622 7.62 -44.82 1.81
N LYS A 623 6.97 -45.95 1.49
CA LYS A 623 6.84 -47.03 2.49
C LYS A 623 8.25 -47.42 2.94
N PRO A 624 8.47 -47.57 4.26
CA PRO A 624 9.78 -47.93 4.81
C PRO A 624 10.29 -49.26 4.28
#